data_AF-A0A7S1GQQ0-F1
#
_entry.id   AF-A0A7S1GQQ0-F1
#
_cell.length_a   1.000
_cell.length_b   1.000
_cell.length_c   1.000
_cell.angle_alpha   90.00
_cell.angle_beta   90.00
_cell.angle_gamma   90.00
#
_symmetry.space_group_name_H-M   'P 1'
#
loop_
_entity.id
_entity.type
_entity.pdbx_description
1 polymer ?
#
loop_
_entity_poly.entity_id
_entity_poly.type
_entity_poly.pdbx_seq_one_letter_code
_entity_poly.pdbx_strand_id
1 'polypeptide(L)'
;NGDLSRQQQQQQSASGPHMGVLVDAGRHFFPMDWLYGLVDFLAVLGFDMIHFRLTDDQAFALNLTGHPELAVPAVPVGIEIESSRPQVYSPDELRLWVEYASTKNIFIMPEVDIPGHAGSWFQIPGLLPPCPKFMCNKGSSVPLNVTNPRLLKVIASILKEVEDIFSTSPYLHLGGDEVHLGIRCYEEVLKDLSIRE
;
A
#
# COMPACT_ATOMS: atom_id res chain seq x y z
N ASN A 1 -18.69 -30.26 -16.95
CA ASN A 1 -19.87 -29.59 -16.34
C ASN A 1 -19.66 -29.01 -14.95
N GLY A 2 -18.63 -29.41 -14.17
CA GLY A 2 -18.37 -28.81 -12.84
C GLY A 2 -17.48 -27.55 -12.81
N ASP A 3 -16.77 -27.27 -13.91
CA ASP A 3 -15.81 -26.14 -13.97
C ASP A 3 -16.51 -24.81 -14.31
N LEU A 4 -17.48 -24.86 -15.23
CA LEU A 4 -18.30 -23.70 -15.61
C LEU A 4 -19.16 -23.18 -14.45
N SER A 5 -19.59 -24.06 -13.53
CA SER A 5 -20.37 -23.65 -12.35
C SER A 5 -19.54 -22.94 -11.29
N ARG A 6 -18.25 -23.28 -11.14
CA ARG A 6 -17.33 -22.57 -10.23
C ARG A 6 -16.96 -21.19 -10.75
N GLN A 7 -16.67 -21.08 -12.05
CA GLN A 7 -16.38 -19.79 -12.69
C GLN A 7 -17.60 -18.86 -12.66
N GLN A 8 -18.82 -19.40 -12.86
CA GLN A 8 -20.06 -18.63 -12.74
C GLN A 8 -20.38 -18.22 -11.30
N GLN A 9 -20.03 -19.04 -10.29
CA GLN A 9 -20.17 -18.66 -8.87
C GLN A 9 -19.15 -17.60 -8.44
N GLN A 10 -17.90 -17.69 -8.89
CA GLN A 10 -16.88 -16.65 -8.69
C GLN A 10 -17.21 -15.34 -9.42
N GLN A 11 -17.86 -15.41 -10.59
CA GLN A 11 -18.35 -14.21 -11.29
C GLN A 11 -19.61 -13.62 -10.65
N GLN A 12 -20.48 -14.42 -10.04
CA GLN A 12 -21.67 -13.93 -9.33
C GLN A 12 -21.34 -13.27 -7.99
N SER A 13 -20.25 -13.66 -7.31
CA SER A 13 -19.81 -12.96 -6.08
C SER A 13 -19.24 -11.56 -6.36
N ALA A 14 -18.83 -11.26 -7.59
CA ALA A 14 -18.25 -9.96 -7.95
C ALA A 14 -19.28 -8.84 -8.23
N SER A 15 -20.59 -9.14 -8.27
CA SER A 15 -21.64 -8.15 -8.56
C SER A 15 -22.47 -7.72 -7.35
N GLY A 16 -22.21 -8.29 -6.17
CA GLY A 16 -22.88 -7.93 -4.91
C GLY A 16 -22.13 -6.84 -4.13
N PRO A 17 -22.73 -6.26 -3.08
CA PRO A 17 -22.01 -5.40 -2.16
C PRO A 17 -20.92 -6.18 -1.44
N HIS A 18 -19.71 -5.63 -1.37
CA HIS A 18 -18.60 -6.21 -0.61
C HIS A 18 -18.73 -5.93 0.89
N MET A 19 -18.38 -6.93 1.70
CA MET A 19 -18.20 -6.80 3.13
C MET A 19 -16.71 -6.94 3.44
N GLY A 20 -16.06 -5.78 3.56
CA GLY A 20 -14.61 -5.70 3.72
C GLY A 20 -14.16 -5.26 5.11
N VAL A 21 -12.94 -5.65 5.48
CA VAL A 21 -12.19 -5.05 6.59
C VAL A 21 -10.91 -4.41 6.06
N LEU A 22 -10.53 -3.25 6.61
CA LEU A 22 -9.25 -2.60 6.30
C LEU A 22 -8.19 -3.03 7.32
N VAL A 23 -7.03 -3.47 6.82
CA VAL A 23 -5.81 -3.72 7.61
C VAL A 23 -4.78 -2.67 7.21
N ASP A 24 -4.33 -1.86 8.18
CA ASP A 24 -3.41 -0.75 7.97
C ASP A 24 -1.95 -1.16 8.24
N ALA A 25 -1.33 -1.81 7.25
CA ALA A 25 0.09 -2.14 7.31
C ALA A 25 1.03 -0.98 7.01
N GLY A 26 0.50 0.16 6.54
CA GLY A 26 1.26 1.39 6.34
C GLY A 26 1.68 2.06 7.64
N ARG A 27 1.03 1.72 8.77
CA ARG A 27 1.32 2.27 10.11
C ARG A 27 1.93 1.26 11.08
N HIS A 28 1.58 -0.02 10.97
CA HIS A 28 2.11 -1.09 11.83
C HIS A 28 2.24 -2.40 11.07
N PHE A 29 3.28 -3.18 11.38
CA PHE A 29 3.43 -4.51 10.79
C PHE A 29 2.51 -5.54 11.47
N PHE A 30 1.92 -6.42 10.67
CA PHE A 30 1.10 -7.55 11.14
C PHE A 30 1.80 -8.86 10.76
N PRO A 31 2.13 -9.73 11.73
CA PRO A 31 2.72 -11.03 11.43
C PRO A 31 1.86 -11.88 10.47
N MET A 32 2.50 -12.65 9.60
CA MET A 32 1.79 -13.45 8.59
C MET A 32 0.81 -14.45 9.21
N ASP A 33 1.20 -15.13 10.30
CA ASP A 33 0.33 -16.06 11.03
C ASP A 33 -0.95 -15.38 11.54
N TRP A 34 -0.86 -14.12 11.98
CA TRP A 34 -2.02 -13.31 12.33
C TRP A 34 -2.90 -13.04 11.09
N LEU A 35 -2.32 -12.70 9.94
CA LEU A 35 -3.05 -12.48 8.68
C LEU A 35 -3.75 -13.75 8.17
N TYR A 36 -3.13 -14.92 8.32
CA TYR A 36 -3.79 -16.21 8.02
C TYR A 36 -4.99 -16.44 8.95
N GLY A 37 -4.82 -16.19 10.26
CA GLY A 37 -5.92 -16.30 11.23
C GLY A 37 -7.06 -15.31 10.96
N LEU A 38 -6.75 -14.10 10.50
CA LEU A 38 -7.75 -13.12 10.10
C LEU A 38 -8.61 -13.64 8.94
N VAL A 39 -7.99 -14.23 7.92
CA VAL A 39 -8.72 -14.85 6.79
C VAL A 39 -9.72 -15.90 7.29
N ASP A 40 -9.29 -16.78 8.20
CA ASP A 40 -10.19 -17.81 8.75
C ASP A 40 -11.34 -17.21 9.56
N PHE A 41 -11.06 -16.18 10.36
CA PHE A 41 -12.08 -15.50 11.16
C PHE A 41 -13.12 -14.79 10.28
N LEU A 42 -12.67 -14.05 9.27
CA LEU A 42 -13.52 -13.32 8.33
C LEU A 42 -14.39 -14.26 7.49
N ALA A 43 -13.84 -15.41 7.08
CA ALA A 43 -14.59 -16.40 6.31
C ALA A 43 -15.80 -16.95 7.08
N VAL A 44 -15.67 -17.15 8.40
CA VAL A 44 -16.77 -17.58 9.27
C VAL A 44 -17.83 -16.49 9.43
N LEU A 45 -17.42 -15.22 9.41
CA LEU A 45 -18.32 -14.07 9.54
C LEU A 45 -18.99 -13.65 8.22
N GLY A 46 -18.61 -14.26 7.10
CA GLY A 46 -19.17 -13.96 5.78
C GLY A 46 -18.62 -12.69 5.12
N PHE A 47 -17.43 -12.24 5.55
CA PHE A 47 -16.66 -11.22 4.83
C PHE A 47 -16.06 -11.81 3.55
N ASP A 48 -15.91 -10.99 2.53
CA ASP A 48 -15.39 -11.38 1.22
C ASP A 48 -14.17 -10.57 0.79
N MET A 49 -13.75 -9.58 1.59
CA MET A 49 -12.64 -8.70 1.23
C MET A 49 -11.78 -8.29 2.43
N ILE A 50 -10.47 -8.31 2.22
CA ILE A 50 -9.50 -7.60 3.06
C ILE A 50 -8.93 -6.47 2.21
N HIS A 51 -9.25 -5.23 2.58
CA HIS A 51 -8.57 -4.05 2.04
C HIS A 51 -7.25 -3.89 2.77
N PHE A 52 -6.13 -4.11 2.07
CA PHE A 52 -4.81 -4.15 2.67
C PHE A 52 -3.98 -2.93 2.29
N ARG A 53 -3.94 -1.95 3.21
CA ARG A 53 -3.15 -0.73 3.05
C ARG A 53 -1.68 -1.02 3.31
N LEU A 54 -0.88 -0.95 2.25
CA LEU A 54 0.52 -1.38 2.25
C LEU A 54 1.50 -0.21 2.31
N THR A 55 1.05 1.01 2.02
CA THR A 55 1.91 2.20 1.99
C THR A 55 1.28 3.34 2.78
N ASP A 56 2.11 4.08 3.49
CA ASP A 56 1.76 5.37 4.10
C ASP A 56 2.99 6.25 4.31
N ASP A 57 2.85 7.37 5.05
CA ASP A 57 3.97 8.22 5.39
C ASP A 57 5.05 7.49 6.20
N GLN A 58 4.64 6.56 7.06
CA GLN A 58 5.51 5.89 8.03
C GLN A 58 6.20 4.66 7.44
N ALA A 59 5.53 3.95 6.54
CA ALA A 59 6.01 2.68 6.04
C ALA A 59 5.63 2.43 4.58
N PHE A 60 6.49 1.68 3.93
CA PHE A 60 6.21 1.05 2.66
C PHE A 60 6.46 -0.44 2.90
N ALA A 61 5.37 -1.14 3.22
CA ALA A 61 5.39 -2.45 3.86
C ALA A 61 5.77 -3.59 2.91
N LEU A 62 6.07 -3.30 1.64
CA LEU A 62 6.40 -4.27 0.60
C LEU A 62 7.91 -4.28 0.32
N ASN A 63 8.49 -5.47 0.29
CA ASN A 63 9.82 -5.68 -0.26
C ASN A 63 9.74 -6.01 -1.75
N LEU A 64 9.52 -5.00 -2.59
CA LEU A 64 9.39 -5.16 -4.04
C LEU A 64 10.73 -5.57 -4.67
N THR A 65 10.68 -6.47 -5.64
CA THR A 65 11.84 -6.91 -6.42
C THR A 65 12.36 -5.79 -7.31
N GLY A 66 11.46 -4.99 -7.90
CA GLY A 66 11.83 -3.90 -8.79
C GLY A 66 12.30 -2.63 -8.09
N HIS A 67 11.91 -2.44 -6.82
CA HIS A 67 12.24 -1.27 -5.99
C HIS A 67 12.50 -1.68 -4.54
N PRO A 68 13.50 -2.53 -4.25
CA PRO A 68 13.77 -3.02 -2.90
C PRO A 68 14.17 -1.90 -1.93
N GLU A 69 14.66 -0.77 -2.45
CA GLU A 69 14.96 0.43 -1.66
C GLU A 69 13.73 1.06 -1.02
N LEU A 70 12.52 0.77 -1.54
CA LEU A 70 11.28 1.23 -0.93
C LEU A 70 10.88 0.42 0.29
N ALA A 71 11.55 -0.69 0.62
CA ALA A 71 11.20 -1.47 1.80
C ALA A 71 11.49 -0.69 3.11
N VAL A 72 10.49 0.03 3.61
CA VAL A 72 10.57 0.85 4.82
C VAL A 72 9.62 0.27 5.86
N PRO A 73 10.13 -0.38 6.92
CA PRO A 73 9.28 -0.99 7.94
C PRO A 73 8.55 0.05 8.78
N ALA A 74 7.37 -0.32 9.25
CA ALA A 74 6.54 0.47 10.16
C ALA A 74 7.11 0.45 11.59
N VAL A 75 8.26 1.09 11.80
CA VAL A 75 8.94 1.16 13.09
C VAL A 75 8.66 2.50 13.76
N PRO A 76 8.15 2.53 15.01
CA PRO A 76 8.07 3.76 15.76
C PRO A 76 9.46 4.40 15.92
N VAL A 77 9.57 5.69 15.64
CA VAL A 77 10.81 6.45 15.81
C VAL A 77 11.32 6.30 17.25
N GLY A 78 12.54 5.78 17.41
CA GLY A 78 13.18 5.59 18.71
C GLY A 78 13.02 4.19 19.33
N ILE A 79 12.41 3.24 18.63
CA ILE A 79 12.38 1.83 19.03
C ILE A 79 13.33 1.03 18.13
N GLU A 80 14.38 0.45 18.71
CA GLU A 80 15.13 -0.61 18.03
C GLU A 80 14.28 -1.88 18.05
N ILE A 81 14.02 -2.42 16.87
CA ILE A 81 13.37 -3.72 16.77
C ILE A 81 14.46 -4.78 16.92
N GLU A 82 14.46 -5.51 18.03
CA GLU A 82 15.25 -6.75 18.19
C GLU A 82 14.66 -7.89 17.32
N SER A 83 14.38 -7.63 16.05
CA SER A 83 14.02 -8.68 15.08
C SER A 83 15.12 -8.81 14.03
N SER A 84 15.57 -10.04 13.83
CA SER A 84 16.54 -10.39 12.79
C SER A 84 15.99 -10.22 11.37
N ARG A 85 14.67 -10.00 11.23
CA ARG A 85 13.98 -9.83 9.94
C ARG A 85 13.36 -8.43 9.85
N PRO A 86 13.49 -7.75 8.69
CA PRO A 86 12.74 -6.54 8.38
C PRO A 86 11.24 -6.75 8.54
N GLN A 87 10.54 -5.82 9.20
CA GLN A 87 9.09 -5.82 9.34
C GLN A 87 8.41 -5.29 8.06
N VAL A 88 8.64 -6.00 6.97
CA VAL A 88 8.04 -5.80 5.64
C VAL A 88 7.69 -7.16 5.05
N TYR A 89 6.70 -7.22 4.17
CA TYR A 89 6.25 -8.44 3.53
C TYR A 89 7.06 -8.74 2.28
N SER A 90 7.48 -10.00 2.12
CA SER A 90 8.03 -10.46 0.85
C SER A 90 6.93 -10.78 -0.17
N PRO A 91 7.21 -10.67 -1.49
CA PRO A 91 6.27 -11.05 -2.54
C PRO A 91 5.79 -12.51 -2.39
N ASP A 92 6.68 -13.43 -2.01
CA ASP A 92 6.33 -14.84 -1.90
C ASP A 92 5.40 -15.14 -0.71
N GLU A 93 5.62 -14.50 0.44
CA GLU A 93 4.72 -14.60 1.60
C GLU A 93 3.31 -14.10 1.25
N LEU A 94 3.24 -12.98 0.53
CA LEU A 94 1.97 -12.41 0.10
C LEU A 94 1.27 -13.26 -0.95
N ARG A 95 1.98 -13.80 -1.95
CA ARG A 95 1.39 -14.71 -2.95
C ARG A 95 0.76 -15.94 -2.29
N LEU A 96 1.43 -16.55 -1.31
CA LEU A 96 0.90 -17.68 -0.56
C LEU A 96 -0.35 -17.29 0.24
N TRP A 97 -0.36 -16.10 0.86
CA TRP A 97 -1.50 -15.61 1.63
C TRP A 97 -2.70 -15.25 0.74
N VAL A 98 -2.45 -14.63 -0.42
CA VAL A 98 -3.44 -14.32 -1.45
C VAL A 98 -4.06 -15.61 -2.02
N GLU A 99 -3.25 -16.64 -2.28
CA GLU A 99 -3.73 -17.96 -2.68
C GLU A 99 -4.60 -18.59 -1.58
N TYR A 100 -4.14 -18.55 -0.32
CA TYR A 100 -4.90 -19.07 0.81
C TYR A 100 -6.25 -18.39 0.98
N ALA A 101 -6.30 -17.06 0.95
CA ALA A 101 -7.53 -16.27 1.04
C ALA A 101 -8.52 -16.63 -0.08
N SER A 102 -8.01 -16.90 -1.29
CA SER A 102 -8.85 -17.31 -2.42
C SER A 102 -9.56 -18.65 -2.18
N THR A 103 -8.94 -19.59 -1.45
CA THR A 103 -9.59 -20.86 -1.06
C THR A 103 -10.80 -20.66 -0.13
N LYS A 104 -10.90 -19.48 0.49
CA LYS A 104 -11.99 -19.07 1.38
C LYS A 104 -12.96 -18.07 0.71
N ASN A 105 -12.80 -17.79 -0.58
CA ASN A 105 -13.52 -16.76 -1.32
C ASN A 105 -13.34 -15.34 -0.74
N ILE A 106 -12.17 -15.04 -0.19
CA ILE A 106 -11.80 -13.70 0.27
C ILE A 106 -10.81 -13.09 -0.73
N PHE A 107 -11.13 -11.91 -1.23
CA PHE A 107 -10.21 -11.09 -2.01
C PHE A 107 -9.30 -10.29 -1.09
N ILE A 108 -8.00 -10.24 -1.41
CA ILE A 108 -7.07 -9.31 -0.78
C ILE A 108 -6.88 -8.13 -1.73
N MET A 109 -7.57 -7.02 -1.49
CA MET A 109 -7.45 -5.80 -2.29
C MET A 109 -6.27 -4.97 -1.78
N PRO A 110 -5.14 -4.91 -2.51
CA PRO A 110 -4.02 -4.07 -2.09
C PRO A 110 -4.34 -2.59 -2.27
N GLU A 111 -3.78 -1.77 -1.39
CA GLU A 111 -3.73 -0.32 -1.53
C GLU A 111 -2.30 0.19 -1.57
N VAL A 112 -2.00 0.97 -2.61
CA VAL A 112 -0.82 1.83 -2.75
C VAL A 112 -1.33 3.26 -2.82
N ASP A 113 -1.30 3.97 -1.70
CA ASP A 113 -1.85 5.32 -1.60
C ASP A 113 -0.97 6.35 -2.32
N ILE A 114 -1.55 7.03 -3.30
CA ILE A 114 -0.95 8.09 -4.09
C ILE A 114 -2.00 9.17 -4.43
N PRO A 115 -1.60 10.45 -4.55
CA PRO A 115 -0.25 10.98 -4.37
C PRO A 115 0.03 11.42 -2.92
N GLY A 116 -0.96 11.36 -2.01
CA GLY A 116 -0.77 11.63 -0.58
C GLY A 116 -0.05 10.47 0.12
N HIS A 117 0.13 10.60 1.44
CA HIS A 117 0.68 9.54 2.30
C HIS A 117 1.95 8.86 1.77
N ALA A 118 2.82 9.63 1.13
CA ALA A 118 3.97 9.12 0.41
C ALA A 118 5.29 9.30 1.17
N GLY A 119 5.26 9.70 2.45
CA GLY A 119 6.48 9.95 3.25
C GLY A 119 7.51 8.82 3.18
N SER A 120 7.07 7.55 3.13
CA SER A 120 7.94 6.37 3.03
C SER A 120 8.65 6.20 1.67
N TRP A 121 8.26 6.96 0.65
CA TRP A 121 8.85 6.92 -0.69
C TRP A 121 10.19 7.68 -0.78
N PHE A 122 10.69 8.22 0.34
CA PHE A 122 11.87 9.09 0.42
C PHE A 122 13.16 8.46 -0.13
N GLN A 123 13.24 7.13 -0.19
CA GLN A 123 14.42 6.39 -0.65
C GLN A 123 14.67 6.54 -2.15
N ILE A 124 13.65 6.88 -2.94
CA ILE A 124 13.83 7.19 -4.37
C ILE A 124 14.01 8.70 -4.54
N PRO A 125 15.22 9.18 -4.92
CA PRO A 125 15.52 10.60 -4.93
C PRO A 125 14.61 11.41 -5.85
N GLY A 126 14.08 12.51 -5.32
CA GLY A 126 13.26 13.47 -6.04
C GLY A 126 11.80 13.08 -6.22
N LEU A 127 11.36 11.90 -5.74
CA LEU A 127 9.93 11.56 -5.71
C LEU A 127 9.18 12.31 -4.62
N LEU A 128 9.86 12.82 -3.59
CA LEU A 128 9.29 13.77 -2.64
C LEU A 128 9.70 15.21 -3.00
N PRO A 129 8.75 16.17 -2.93
CA PRO A 129 9.06 17.59 -3.05
C PRO A 129 9.90 18.08 -1.86
N PRO A 130 10.87 18.98 -2.07
CA PRO A 130 11.73 19.48 -1.00
C PRO A 130 11.02 20.55 -0.16
N CYS A 131 10.18 20.12 0.79
CA CYS A 131 9.40 21.01 1.67
C CYS A 131 9.74 20.84 3.16
N PRO A 132 10.97 21.21 3.59
CA PRO A 132 11.44 20.96 4.95
C PRO A 132 10.59 21.64 6.02
N LYS A 133 10.04 22.84 5.80
CA LYS A 133 9.21 23.52 6.82
C LYS A 133 7.91 22.77 7.04
N PHE A 134 7.26 22.32 5.97
CA PHE A 134 6.08 21.46 6.08
C PHE A 134 6.37 20.17 6.86
N MET A 135 7.46 19.48 6.49
CA MET A 135 7.87 18.23 7.13
C MET A 135 8.14 18.42 8.62
N CYS A 136 8.85 19.47 9.02
CA CYS A 136 9.13 19.77 10.43
C CYS A 136 7.90 20.17 11.25
N ASN A 137 6.91 20.82 10.63
CA ASN A 137 5.74 21.35 11.35
C ASN A 137 4.59 20.34 11.47
N LYS A 138 4.41 19.48 10.47
CA LYS A 138 3.25 18.58 10.38
C LYS A 138 3.65 17.16 10.03
N GLY A 139 4.46 17.00 8.97
CA GLY A 139 5.03 15.70 8.60
C GLY A 139 4.02 14.59 8.30
N SER A 140 2.77 14.92 7.92
CA SER A 140 1.71 13.95 7.60
C SER A 140 1.10 14.24 6.23
N SER A 141 0.60 13.20 5.57
CA SER A 141 0.09 13.19 4.20
C SER A 141 1.10 13.83 3.24
N VAL A 142 2.35 13.41 3.33
CA VAL A 142 3.46 13.94 2.53
C VAL A 142 3.18 13.61 1.07
N PRO A 143 3.13 14.60 0.17
CA PRO A 143 2.74 14.33 -1.20
C PRO A 143 3.91 13.87 -2.08
N LEU A 144 3.62 13.13 -3.15
CA LEU A 144 4.57 12.86 -4.23
C LEU A 144 4.85 14.12 -5.08
N ASN A 145 6.05 14.22 -5.62
CA ASN A 145 6.45 15.27 -6.55
C ASN A 145 5.90 14.98 -7.94
N VAL A 146 4.67 15.45 -8.21
CA VAL A 146 3.97 15.26 -9.49
C VAL A 146 4.67 15.89 -10.70
N THR A 147 5.68 16.74 -10.49
CA THR A 147 6.49 17.33 -11.59
C THR A 147 7.68 16.47 -11.99
N ASN A 148 8.02 15.43 -11.21
CA ASN A 148 9.16 14.58 -11.50
C ASN A 148 8.86 13.70 -12.73
N PRO A 149 9.65 13.78 -13.82
CA PRO A 149 9.39 13.04 -15.05
C PRO A 149 9.50 11.51 -14.88
N ARG A 150 10.15 11.03 -13.82
CA ARG A 150 10.27 9.59 -13.52
C ARG A 150 9.08 9.04 -12.75
N LEU A 151 8.24 9.89 -12.13
CA LEU A 151 7.21 9.48 -11.18
C LEU A 151 6.27 8.41 -11.76
N LEU A 152 5.67 8.70 -12.92
CA LEU A 152 4.70 7.79 -13.54
C LEU A 152 5.32 6.44 -13.91
N LYS A 153 6.61 6.43 -14.32
CA LYS A 153 7.31 5.19 -14.64
C LYS A 153 7.56 4.34 -13.39
N VAL A 154 7.90 4.98 -12.27
CA VAL A 154 8.08 4.28 -10.99
C VAL A 154 6.74 3.73 -10.50
N ILE A 155 5.69 4.55 -10.47
CA ILE A 155 4.33 4.10 -10.09
C ILE A 155 3.89 2.92 -10.96
N ALA A 156 4.00 3.01 -12.29
CA ALA A 156 3.60 1.93 -13.18
C ALA A 156 4.38 0.62 -12.92
N SER A 157 5.67 0.72 -12.58
CA SER A 157 6.48 -0.44 -12.22
C SER A 157 6.04 -1.07 -10.90
N ILE A 158 5.72 -0.25 -9.90
CA ILE A 158 5.25 -0.70 -8.59
C ILE A 158 3.88 -1.37 -8.73
N LEU A 159 2.93 -0.69 -9.38
CA LEU A 159 1.57 -1.20 -9.54
C LEU A 159 1.56 -2.52 -10.32
N LYS A 160 2.44 -2.67 -11.32
CA LYS A 160 2.58 -3.94 -12.06
C LYS A 160 3.04 -5.10 -11.17
N GLU A 161 4.00 -4.86 -10.26
CA GLU A 161 4.45 -5.90 -9.33
C GLU A 161 3.39 -6.20 -8.26
N VAL A 162 2.68 -5.17 -7.78
CA VAL A 162 1.56 -5.33 -6.85
C VAL A 162 0.41 -6.13 -7.49
N GLU A 163 0.01 -5.82 -8.72
CA GLU A 163 -0.99 -6.59 -9.46
C GLU A 163 -0.61 -8.07 -9.61
N ASP A 164 0.67 -8.36 -9.84
CA ASP A 164 1.19 -9.74 -9.92
C ASP A 164 1.12 -10.47 -8.56
N ILE A 165 1.47 -9.79 -7.46
CA ILE A 165 1.41 -10.36 -6.11
C ILE A 165 -0.04 -10.65 -5.69
N PHE A 166 -0.96 -9.73 -5.99
CA PHE A 166 -2.36 -9.80 -5.58
C PHE A 166 -3.28 -10.30 -6.71
N SER A 167 -2.81 -11.29 -7.47
CA SER A 167 -3.41 -11.75 -8.74
C SER A 167 -4.85 -12.28 -8.65
N THR A 168 -5.36 -12.57 -7.46
CA THR A 168 -6.74 -13.07 -7.26
C THR A 168 -7.73 -11.94 -7.03
N SER A 169 -7.26 -10.73 -6.68
CA SER A 169 -8.12 -9.57 -6.49
C SER A 169 -8.44 -8.93 -7.84
N PRO A 170 -9.73 -8.66 -8.13
CA PRO A 170 -10.11 -7.86 -9.30
C PRO A 170 -9.93 -6.35 -9.08
N TYR A 171 -9.49 -5.94 -7.88
CA TYR A 171 -9.38 -4.54 -7.47
C TYR A 171 -7.97 -4.20 -6.97
N LEU A 172 -7.58 -2.96 -7.22
CA LEU A 172 -6.40 -2.29 -6.70
C LEU A 172 -6.86 -0.89 -6.25
N HIS A 173 -6.62 -0.55 -4.99
CA HIS A 173 -6.96 0.76 -4.44
C HIS A 173 -5.77 1.70 -4.57
N LEU A 174 -5.99 2.92 -5.04
CA LEU A 174 -4.92 3.92 -5.25
C LEU A 174 -4.89 5.01 -4.17
N GLY A 175 -5.72 4.86 -3.13
CA GLY A 175 -5.88 5.86 -2.08
C GLY A 175 -6.44 7.17 -2.62
N GLY A 176 -5.64 8.23 -2.54
CA GLY A 176 -6.02 9.57 -2.98
C GLY A 176 -6.67 10.41 -1.89
N ASP A 177 -6.61 9.96 -0.64
CA ASP A 177 -7.10 10.69 0.51
C ASP A 177 -6.13 11.79 0.98
N GLU A 178 -6.68 12.72 1.74
CA GLU A 178 -5.96 13.78 2.46
C GLU A 178 -4.95 14.64 1.66
N VAL A 179 -4.97 14.65 0.33
CA VAL A 179 -4.04 15.44 -0.50
C VAL A 179 -4.03 16.94 -0.12
N HIS A 180 -5.17 17.45 0.32
CA HIS A 180 -5.31 18.83 0.83
C HIS A 180 -4.40 19.14 2.04
N LEU A 181 -4.07 18.14 2.85
CA LEU A 181 -3.15 18.25 3.98
C LEU A 181 -1.71 18.48 3.51
N GLY A 182 -1.35 17.98 2.32
CA GLY A 182 -0.04 18.12 1.67
C GLY A 182 0.11 19.39 0.81
N ILE A 183 -0.96 20.16 0.55
CA ILE A 183 -0.90 21.37 -0.32
C ILE A 183 0.18 22.36 0.13
N ARG A 184 0.35 22.55 1.44
CA ARG A 184 1.35 23.47 2.00
C ARG A 184 2.79 23.10 1.61
N CYS A 185 3.05 21.80 1.41
CA CYS A 185 4.34 21.32 0.92
C CYS A 185 4.59 21.79 -0.53
N TYR A 186 3.59 21.66 -1.41
CA TYR A 186 3.71 22.18 -2.78
C TYR A 186 3.85 23.71 -2.82
N GLU A 187 3.08 24.43 -2.01
CA GLU A 187 3.18 25.89 -1.91
C GLU A 187 4.56 26.36 -1.44
N GLU A 188 5.19 25.63 -0.50
CA GLU A 188 6.55 25.90 -0.04
C GLU A 188 7.55 25.82 -1.19
N VAL A 189 7.46 24.77 -1.99
CA VAL A 189 8.33 24.59 -3.17
C VAL A 189 8.10 25.68 -4.21
N LEU A 190 6.84 26.01 -4.51
CA LEU A 190 6.52 27.07 -5.50
C LEU A 190 7.02 28.45 -5.06
N LYS A 191 6.92 28.77 -3.77
CA LYS A 191 7.45 30.03 -3.22
C LYS A 191 8.97 30.08 -3.33
N ASP A 192 9.68 28.99 -3.02
CA ASP A 192 11.14 28.96 -3.14
C ASP A 192 11.60 29.14 -4.60
N LEU A 193 10.88 28.56 -5.56
CA LEU A 193 11.15 28.77 -6.99
C LEU A 193 10.95 30.23 -7.40
N SER A 194 9.86 30.88 -6.94
CA SER A 194 9.58 32.29 -7.25
C SER A 194 10.59 33.29 -6.66
N ILE A 195 11.38 32.89 -5.66
CA ILE A 195 12.43 33.72 -5.05
C ILE A 195 13.76 33.59 -5.82
N ARG A 196 13.91 32.54 -6.64
CA ARG A 196 15.14 32.26 -7.41
C ARG A 196 15.12 32.84 -8.83
N GLU A 197 13.99 33.36 -9.28
CA GLU A 197 13.83 34.13 -10.53
C GLU A 197 14.04 35.63 -10.30
#